data_AF-W2C4P4-F1
#
_entry.id   AF-W2C4P4-F1
#
_cell.length_a   1.000
_cell.length_b   1.000
_cell.length_c   1.000
_cell.angle_alpha   90.00
_cell.angle_beta   90.00
_cell.angle_gamma   90.00
#
_symmetry.space_group_name_H-M   'P 1'
#
loop_
_entity.id
_entity.type
_entity.pdbx_description
1 polymer ?
#
loop_
_entity_poly.entity_id
_entity_poly.type
_entity_poly.pdbx_seq_one_letter_code
_entity_poly.pdbx_strand_id
1 'polypeptide(L)'
;PFEGATYEKVERKIRFLQKSDVAKLMALKVNDKEAEQARQMFLFSCFTGLAIADMERLKFSHIQTSADGRRYIRKERQKTKVEFVVPLHPIAEEILSRCREEQKVKEKGDDLVFPRSCSRSTMNNKLSTVGLACGIRQ
;
A
#
# COMPACT_ATOMS: atom_id res chain seq x y z
N PRO A 1 37.95 -2.86 -14.02
CA PRO A 1 37.73 -3.45 -12.68
C PRO A 1 36.57 -4.47 -12.56
N PHE A 2 35.78 -4.71 -13.63
CA PHE A 2 34.69 -5.71 -13.62
C PHE A 2 34.72 -6.68 -14.81
N GLU A 3 35.74 -6.59 -15.67
CA GLU A 3 35.96 -7.58 -16.72
C GLU A 3 36.34 -8.93 -16.09
N GLY A 4 35.51 -9.95 -16.30
CA GLY A 4 35.68 -11.29 -15.74
C GLY A 4 34.89 -11.60 -14.47
N ALA A 5 34.15 -10.63 -13.91
CA ALA A 5 33.29 -10.90 -12.76
C ALA A 5 32.05 -11.73 -13.17
N THR A 6 31.99 -12.99 -12.75
CA THR A 6 30.79 -13.83 -12.91
C THR A 6 29.77 -13.47 -11.82
N TYR A 7 28.63 -12.92 -12.22
CA TYR A 7 27.53 -12.69 -11.29
C TYR A 7 26.93 -14.03 -10.84
N GLU A 8 27.03 -14.34 -9.55
CA GLU A 8 26.23 -15.42 -8.96
C GLU A 8 24.75 -15.02 -9.01
N LYS A 9 24.03 -15.53 -10.01
CA LYS A 9 22.58 -15.43 -10.04
C LYS A 9 22.03 -16.48 -9.09
N VAL A 10 21.88 -16.12 -7.81
CA VAL A 10 21.17 -16.95 -6.84
C VAL A 10 19.72 -17.09 -7.33
N GLU A 11 19.34 -18.28 -7.77
CA GLU A 11 17.95 -18.58 -8.09
C GLU A 11 17.11 -18.51 -6.81
N ARG A 12 16.31 -17.45 -6.70
CA ARG A 12 15.37 -17.27 -5.60
C ARG A 12 13.98 -17.61 -6.10
N LYS A 13 13.33 -18.57 -5.45
CA LYS A 13 11.91 -18.88 -5.69
C LYS A 13 11.07 -17.66 -5.29
N ILE A 14 10.45 -17.01 -6.28
CA ILE A 14 9.57 -15.85 -6.05
C ILE A 14 8.33 -16.35 -5.31
N ARG A 15 8.02 -15.72 -4.16
CA ARG A 15 6.82 -15.97 -3.36
C ARG A 15 5.72 -15.00 -3.79
N PHE A 16 4.47 -15.45 -3.77
CA PHE A 16 3.32 -14.65 -4.18
C PHE A 16 2.06 -15.11 -3.48
N LEU A 17 1.18 -14.17 -3.12
CA LEU A 17 -0.09 -14.47 -2.48
C LEU A 17 -1.13 -14.95 -3.50
N GLN A 18 -1.96 -15.89 -3.08
CA GLN A 18 -3.17 -16.27 -3.81
C GLN A 18 -4.30 -15.28 -3.55
N LYS A 19 -5.31 -15.25 -4.42
CA LYS A 19 -6.52 -14.43 -4.19
C LYS A 19 -7.19 -14.75 -2.85
N SER A 20 -7.19 -16.02 -2.46
CA SER A 20 -7.70 -16.47 -1.16
C SER A 20 -6.92 -15.87 0.02
N ASP A 21 -5.62 -15.65 -0.12
CA ASP A 21 -4.79 -15.06 0.94
C ASP A 21 -5.11 -13.57 1.11
N VAL A 22 -5.28 -12.85 0.01
CA VAL A 22 -5.73 -11.45 0.02
C VAL A 22 -7.13 -11.34 0.63
N ALA A 23 -8.03 -12.27 0.33
CA ALA A 23 -9.36 -12.32 0.92
C ALA A 23 -9.32 -12.52 2.45
N LYS A 24 -8.45 -13.40 2.97
CA LYS A 24 -8.24 -13.56 4.41
C LYS A 24 -7.73 -12.28 5.06
N LEU A 25 -6.78 -11.59 4.42
CA LEU A 25 -6.27 -10.30 4.90
C LEU A 25 -7.36 -9.23 4.93
N MET A 26 -8.27 -9.20 3.96
CA MET A 26 -9.40 -8.27 3.94
C MET A 26 -10.36 -8.53 5.10
N ALA A 27 -10.67 -9.80 5.39
CA ALA A 27 -11.62 -10.20 6.44
C ALA A 27 -11.08 -10.08 7.88
N LEU A 28 -9.74 -10.05 8.06
CA LEU A 28 -9.13 -9.97 9.38
C LEU A 28 -9.43 -8.63 10.06
N LYS A 29 -9.90 -8.69 11.31
CA LYS A 29 -10.00 -7.52 12.19
C LYS A 29 -8.72 -7.38 13.01
N VAL A 30 -8.10 -6.20 12.95
CA VAL A 30 -6.85 -5.90 13.68
C VAL A 30 -7.10 -4.75 14.64
N ASN A 31 -6.87 -5.00 15.93
CA ASN A 31 -7.06 -3.99 16.98
C ASN A 31 -5.83 -3.10 17.17
N ASP A 32 -4.63 -3.62 16.87
CA ASP A 32 -3.39 -2.85 16.93
C ASP A 32 -3.35 -1.84 15.77
N LYS A 33 -3.29 -0.56 16.10
CA LYS A 33 -3.42 0.54 15.13
C LYS A 33 -2.34 0.49 14.03
N GLU A 34 -1.10 0.18 14.40
CA GLU A 34 0.01 0.11 13.45
C GLU A 34 -0.12 -1.10 12.53
N ALA A 35 -0.54 -2.25 13.05
CA ALA A 35 -0.80 -3.44 12.26
C ALA A 35 -2.01 -3.26 11.33
N GLU A 36 -3.08 -2.61 11.78
CA GLU A 36 -4.22 -2.27 10.94
C GLU A 36 -3.80 -1.34 9.80
N GLN A 37 -2.98 -0.34 10.09
CA GLN A 37 -2.44 0.55 9.06
C GLN A 37 -1.56 -0.21 8.07
N ALA A 38 -0.65 -1.08 8.54
CA ALA A 38 0.18 -1.90 7.66
C ALA A 38 -0.67 -2.81 6.76
N ARG A 39 -1.73 -3.41 7.31
CA ARG A 39 -2.71 -4.23 6.58
C ARG A 39 -3.43 -3.42 5.50
N GLN A 40 -3.96 -2.25 5.85
CA GLN A 40 -4.66 -1.37 4.90
C GLN A 40 -3.73 -0.88 3.77
N MET A 41 -2.51 -0.45 4.10
CA MET A 41 -1.51 -0.05 3.10
C MET A 41 -1.17 -1.20 2.15
N PHE A 42 -1.03 -2.42 2.69
CA PHE A 42 -0.76 -3.59 1.87
C PHE A 42 -1.93 -3.90 0.93
N LEU A 43 -3.16 -3.96 1.44
CA LEU A 43 -4.36 -4.19 0.63
C LEU A 43 -4.53 -3.12 -0.44
N PHE A 44 -4.34 -1.85 -0.07
CA PHE A 44 -4.36 -0.74 -1.03
C PHE A 44 -3.33 -0.94 -2.15
N SER A 45 -2.12 -1.39 -1.81
CA SER A 45 -1.10 -1.72 -2.82
C SER A 45 -1.51 -2.86 -3.73
N CYS A 46 -2.20 -3.89 -3.22
CA CYS A 46 -2.70 -5.00 -4.05
C CYS A 46 -3.73 -4.53 -5.11
N PHE A 47 -4.57 -3.55 -4.77
CA PHE A 47 -5.62 -3.05 -5.66
C PHE A 47 -5.20 -1.86 -6.52
N THR A 48 -4.03 -1.28 -6.30
CA THR A 48 -3.56 -0.10 -7.04
C THR A 48 -2.18 -0.27 -7.69
N GLY A 49 -1.41 -1.28 -7.28
CA GLY A 49 -0.05 -1.51 -7.75
C GLY A 49 0.95 -0.42 -7.32
N LEU A 50 0.61 0.41 -6.34
CA LEU A 50 1.52 1.45 -5.87
C LEU A 50 2.68 0.86 -5.06
N ALA A 51 3.90 1.33 -5.34
CA ALA A 51 5.05 1.06 -4.50
C ALA A 51 4.91 1.76 -3.15
N ILE A 52 5.47 1.16 -2.09
CA ILE A 52 5.41 1.74 -0.73
C ILE A 52 5.93 3.17 -0.66
N ALA A 53 7.01 3.48 -1.40
CA ALA A 53 7.59 4.82 -1.46
C ALA A 53 6.61 5.85 -2.06
N ASP A 54 5.77 5.44 -3.01
CA ASP A 54 4.73 6.32 -3.57
C ASP A 54 3.56 6.49 -2.61
N MET A 55 3.15 5.42 -1.92
CA MET A 55 2.07 5.45 -0.91
C MET A 55 2.39 6.32 0.30
N GLU A 56 3.64 6.28 0.77
CA GLU A 56 4.09 7.10 1.92
C GLU A 56 3.97 8.62 1.68
N ARG A 57 3.91 9.04 0.41
CA ARG A 57 3.70 10.44 0.02
C ARG A 57 2.40 10.66 -0.75
N LEU A 58 1.51 9.67 -0.73
CA LEU A 58 0.20 9.80 -1.32
C LEU A 58 -0.64 10.74 -0.46
N LYS A 59 -1.33 11.67 -1.11
CA LYS A 59 -2.18 12.69 -0.47
C LYS A 59 -3.56 12.63 -1.10
N PHE A 60 -4.57 13.07 -0.38
CA PHE A 60 -5.93 13.12 -0.93
C PHE A 60 -6.04 14.04 -2.15
N SER A 61 -5.20 15.07 -2.27
CA SER A 61 -5.10 15.94 -3.45
C SER A 61 -4.64 15.22 -4.73
N HIS A 62 -3.96 14.08 -4.61
CA HIS A 62 -3.60 13.24 -5.76
C HIS A 62 -4.77 12.37 -6.25
N ILE A 63 -5.88 12.30 -5.50
CA ILE A 63 -7.08 11.57 -5.88
C ILE A 63 -8.00 12.51 -6.65
N GLN A 64 -8.24 12.20 -7.91
CA GLN A 64 -9.04 13.01 -8.82
C GLN A 64 -10.24 12.23 -9.31
N THR A 65 -11.24 12.95 -9.82
CA THR A 65 -12.47 12.39 -10.40
C THR A 65 -12.58 12.82 -11.85
N SER A 66 -12.76 11.86 -12.76
CA SER A 66 -13.00 12.11 -14.19
C SER A 66 -14.39 12.73 -14.40
N ALA A 67 -14.63 13.31 -15.58
CA ALA A 67 -15.96 13.76 -16.01
C ALA A 67 -17.02 12.66 -15.93
N ASP A 68 -16.62 11.40 -16.18
CA ASP A 68 -17.50 10.22 -16.07
C ASP A 68 -17.73 9.73 -14.62
N GLY A 69 -17.29 10.50 -13.61
CA GLY A 69 -17.43 10.16 -12.19
C GLY A 69 -16.45 9.11 -11.67
N ARG A 70 -15.60 8.52 -12.53
CA ARG A 70 -14.58 7.54 -12.11
C ARG A 70 -13.41 8.22 -11.40
N ARG A 71 -13.02 7.71 -10.24
CA ARG A 71 -11.84 8.24 -9.54
C ARG A 71 -10.55 7.54 -9.92
N TYR A 72 -9.45 8.27 -9.83
CA TYR A 72 -8.11 7.79 -10.14
C TYR A 72 -7.07 8.51 -9.28
N ILE A 73 -5.91 7.89 -9.11
CA ILE A 73 -4.70 8.51 -8.55
C ILE A 73 -3.91 9.09 -9.70
N ARG A 74 -3.51 10.37 -9.59
CA ARG A 74 -2.54 11.00 -10.50
C ARG A 74 -1.41 11.59 -9.67
N LYS A 75 -0.19 11.10 -9.87
CA LYS A 75 0.98 11.50 -9.07
C LYS A 75 2.29 11.19 -9.81
N GLU A 76 3.35 11.90 -9.44
CA GLU A 76 4.71 11.59 -9.88
C GLU A 76 5.35 10.45 -9.06
N ARG A 77 5.97 9.48 -9.75
CA ARG A 77 6.76 8.39 -9.13
C ARG A 77 7.93 8.98 -8.37
N GLN A 78 8.15 8.53 -7.13
CA GLN A 78 9.26 9.02 -6.30
C GLN A 78 10.63 8.76 -6.91
N LYS A 79 10.83 7.58 -7.52
CA LYS A 79 12.14 7.16 -8.03
C LYS A 79 12.48 7.77 -9.37
N THR A 80 11.56 7.68 -10.33
CA THR A 80 11.83 8.00 -11.74
C THR A 80 11.34 9.38 -12.14
N LYS A 81 10.54 10.05 -11.30
CA LYS A 81 9.93 11.36 -11.62
C LYS A 81 8.96 11.31 -12.81
N VAL A 82 8.55 10.12 -13.21
CA VAL A 82 7.55 9.92 -14.27
C VAL A 82 6.15 9.96 -13.65
N GLU A 83 5.24 10.70 -14.27
CA GLU A 83 3.83 10.73 -13.87
C GLU A 83 3.16 9.36 -14.09
N PHE A 84 2.28 8.98 -13.17
CA PHE A 84 1.42 7.82 -13.33
C PHE A 84 -0.04 8.18 -13.05
N VAL A 85 -0.93 7.47 -13.74
CA VAL A 85 -2.38 7.51 -13.54
C VAL A 85 -2.86 6.10 -13.24
N VAL A 86 -3.56 5.91 -12.13
CA VAL A 86 -4.09 4.62 -11.69
C VAL A 86 -5.58 4.75 -11.39
N PRO A 87 -6.47 4.12 -12.18
CA PRO A 87 -7.89 4.03 -11.85
C PRO A 87 -8.09 3.35 -10.49
N LEU A 88 -9.02 3.83 -9.67
CA LEU A 88 -9.29 3.25 -8.36
C LEU A 88 -10.30 2.10 -8.46
N HIS A 89 -9.89 0.94 -7.95
CA HIS A 89 -10.80 -0.19 -7.72
C HIS A 89 -11.72 0.11 -6.52
N PRO A 90 -12.99 -0.34 -6.50
CA PRO A 90 -13.93 -0.06 -5.39
C PRO A 90 -13.37 -0.36 -3.99
N ILE A 91 -12.63 -1.46 -3.83
CA ILE A 91 -11.98 -1.81 -2.55
C ILE A 91 -10.92 -0.77 -2.15
N ALA A 92 -10.15 -0.24 -3.10
CA ALA A 92 -9.20 0.84 -2.82
C ALA A 92 -9.91 2.14 -2.45
N GLU A 93 -11.09 2.40 -3.03
CA GLU A 93 -11.92 3.56 -2.66
C GLU A 93 -12.47 3.46 -1.24
N GLU A 94 -12.90 2.27 -0.84
CA GLU A 94 -13.38 2.01 0.53
C GLU A 94 -12.27 2.27 1.56
N ILE A 95 -11.06 1.79 1.30
CA ILE A 95 -9.88 2.07 2.14
C ILE A 95 -9.64 3.59 2.21
N LEU A 96 -9.69 4.30 1.09
CA LEU A 96 -9.53 5.77 1.07
C LEU A 96 -10.60 6.49 1.89
N SER A 97 -11.87 6.05 1.81
CA SER A 97 -12.96 6.65 2.59
C SER A 97 -12.71 6.49 4.08
N ARG A 98 -12.36 5.27 4.50
CA ARG A 98 -12.05 4.97 5.90
C ARG A 98 -10.85 5.78 6.41
N CYS A 99 -9.76 5.85 5.66
CA CYS A 99 -8.61 6.66 6.03
C CYS A 99 -8.99 8.14 6.19
N ARG A 100 -9.89 8.65 5.34
CA ARG A 100 -10.34 10.04 5.44
C ARG A 100 -11.21 10.28 6.67
N GLU A 101 -12.09 9.35 7.02
CA GLU A 101 -12.91 9.42 8.24
C GLU A 101 -12.07 9.41 9.50
N GLU A 102 -11.08 8.52 9.58
CA GLU A 102 -10.13 8.44 10.70
C GLU A 102 -9.31 9.73 10.86
N GLN A 103 -9.10 10.47 9.76
CA GLN A 103 -8.33 11.71 9.75
C GLN A 103 -9.17 12.98 9.98
N LYS A 104 -10.48 13.01 9.69
CA LYS A 104 -11.35 14.17 9.96
C LYS A 104 -11.36 14.62 11.44
N VAL A 105 -10.91 13.76 12.35
CA VAL A 105 -10.73 14.04 13.79
C VAL A 105 -9.50 14.95 14.05
N LYS A 106 -8.62 15.11 13.07
CA LYS A 106 -7.40 15.93 13.11
C LYS A 106 -7.52 17.01 12.03
N GLU A 107 -7.13 18.25 12.34
CA GLU A 107 -7.50 19.46 11.58
C GLU A 107 -7.22 19.40 10.05
N LYS A 108 -7.99 20.20 9.29
CA LYS A 108 -8.04 20.23 7.81
C LYS A 108 -6.70 20.66 7.17
N GLY A 109 -5.96 19.71 6.59
CA GLY A 109 -4.78 19.97 5.75
C GLY A 109 -4.75 19.15 4.44
N ASP A 110 -3.70 19.37 3.64
CA ASP A 110 -3.33 18.52 2.49
C ASP A 110 -2.68 17.22 3.01
N ASP A 111 -3.51 16.42 3.69
CA ASP A 111 -3.04 15.32 4.51
C ASP A 111 -2.66 14.09 3.68
N LEU A 112 -1.67 13.37 4.20
CA LEU A 112 -1.26 12.08 3.65
C LEU A 112 -2.41 11.08 3.80
N VAL A 113 -2.67 10.30 2.75
CA VAL A 113 -3.64 9.20 2.80
C VAL A 113 -3.26 8.21 3.90
N PHE A 114 -1.96 7.91 4.04
CA PHE A 114 -1.42 7.02 5.06
C PHE A 114 -0.38 7.77 5.90
N PRO A 115 -0.78 8.46 6.99
CA PRO A 115 0.13 9.17 7.87
C PRO A 115 1.12 8.22 8.51
N ARG A 116 2.42 8.54 8.48
CA ARG A 116 3.44 7.64 9.02
C ARG A 116 3.29 7.50 10.55
N SER A 117 2.88 6.32 11.02
CA SER A 117 2.79 5.99 12.45
C SER A 117 4.10 5.42 12.99
N CYS A 118 4.82 4.63 12.19
CA CYS A 118 6.06 4.00 12.59
C CYS A 118 7.06 3.83 11.42
N SER A 119 8.21 3.21 11.68
CA SER A 119 9.25 2.98 10.67
C SER A 119 8.85 1.93 9.63
N ARG A 120 9.51 1.90 8.45
CA ARG A 120 9.25 0.88 7.42
C ARG A 120 9.51 -0.54 7.92
N SER A 121 10.56 -0.75 8.72
CA SER A 121 10.87 -2.07 9.29
C SER A 121 9.80 -2.50 10.29
N THR A 122 9.32 -1.57 11.13
CA THR A 122 8.20 -1.82 12.04
C THR A 122 6.93 -2.20 11.27
N MET A 123 6.55 -1.43 10.24
CA MET A 123 5.40 -1.75 9.40
C MET A 123 5.54 -3.12 8.73
N ASN A 124 6.73 -3.47 8.23
CA ASN A 124 6.98 -4.76 7.61
C ASN A 124 6.83 -5.92 8.61
N ASN A 125 7.33 -5.75 9.84
CA ASN A 125 7.15 -6.73 10.91
C ASN A 125 5.68 -6.88 11.28
N LYS A 126 4.94 -5.77 11.42
CA LYS A 126 3.50 -5.78 11.71
C LYS A 126 2.70 -6.48 10.61
N LEU A 127 3.02 -6.19 9.34
CA LEU A 127 2.40 -6.87 8.19
C LEU A 127 2.71 -8.37 8.20
N SER A 128 3.93 -8.77 8.56
CA SER A 128 4.30 -10.18 8.69
C SER A 128 3.50 -10.88 9.79
N THR A 129 3.32 -10.24 10.95
CA THR A 129 2.47 -10.74 12.05
C THR A 129 1.02 -10.90 11.60
N VAL A 130 0.47 -9.92 10.86
CA VAL A 130 -0.88 -9.98 10.28
C VAL A 130 -1.00 -11.17 9.31
N GLY A 131 -0.01 -11.38 8.44
CA GLY A 131 0.02 -12.53 7.53
C GLY A 131 0.02 -13.87 8.27
N LEU A 132 0.85 -13.99 9.33
CA LEU A 132 0.89 -15.18 10.18
C LEU A 132 -0.46 -15.46 10.87
N ALA A 133 -1.13 -14.41 11.35
CA ALA A 133 -2.47 -14.52 11.95
C ALA A 133 -3.53 -15.00 10.95
N CYS A 134 -3.38 -14.68 9.66
CA CYS A 134 -4.22 -15.21 8.57
C CYS A 134 -3.80 -16.63 8.11
N GLY A 135 -2.83 -17.26 8.76
CA GLY A 135 -2.31 -18.56 8.35
C GLY A 135 -1.50 -18.53 7.05
N ILE A 136 -1.05 -17.35 6.61
CA ILE A 136 -0.22 -17.19 5.42
C ILE A 136 1.22 -17.51 5.84
N ARG A 137 1.67 -18.73 5.50
CA ARG A 137 3.03 -19.22 5.77
C ARG A 137 3.71 -19.45 4.42
N GLN A 138 4.32 -18.40 3.87
CA GLN A 138 5.10 -18.48 2.63
C GLN A 138 6.58 -18.28 2.89
#